data_AF-A0A918H9J3-F1
#
_entry.id   AF-A0A918H9J3-F1
#
_cell.length_a   1.000
_cell.length_b   1.000
_cell.length_c   1.000
_cell.angle_alpha   90.00
_cell.angle_beta   90.00
_cell.angle_gamma   90.00
#
_symmetry.space_group_name_H-M   'P 1'
#
loop_
_entity.id
_entity.type
_entity.pdbx_description
1 polymer ?
#
loop_
_entity_poly.entity_id
_entity_poly.type
_entity_poly.pdbx_seq_one_letter_code
_entity_poly.pdbx_strand_id
1 'polypeptide(L)'
;MIELEGVPELIDPVMVAAFEGWNDAGDAASTAVAHLEREWKGEVFAALDAEDYYDFQVNRPTVWMDGGVRKITWPTTRLSVVRVGGEKPRDLVLVRGIEPSMRWRSFCNELLGFAHELGVELVVILGALLGDTPHTRPVPISGTTSDADLAQRMDLEETKYEGPTGIVGVLQEACTHAGVPAVSLWAAVPHYVSQPPNPKATLALLNRLEDLIDVRIPLGELPEDARAWQVGVDQLAAEDSEVAEYVQTLEEARDTAELPEASGEAIAREFERYLRRRDGGGPPGPGERTRPPKPPKPLGDDEDSSED
;
A
#
# COMPACT_ATOMS: atom_id res chain seq x y z
N MET A 1 -11.86 -25.73 -8.97
CA MET A 1 -10.90 -25.09 -9.90
C MET A 1 -11.57 -23.81 -10.32
N ILE A 2 -10.96 -22.67 -10.01
CA ILE A 2 -11.48 -21.36 -10.40
C ILE A 2 -11.13 -21.20 -11.88
N GLU A 3 -12.13 -20.99 -12.74
CA GLU A 3 -11.88 -20.74 -14.16
C GLU A 3 -11.51 -19.27 -14.36
N LEU A 4 -10.24 -18.99 -14.66
CA LEU A 4 -9.72 -17.65 -14.95
C LEU A 4 -9.78 -17.36 -16.46
N GLU A 5 -10.98 -17.14 -16.98
CA GLU A 5 -11.11 -16.75 -18.39
C GLU A 5 -10.55 -15.35 -18.63
N GLY A 6 -9.60 -15.22 -19.57
CA GLY A 6 -9.10 -13.93 -20.03
C GLY A 6 -7.95 -13.32 -19.21
N VAL A 7 -7.48 -13.99 -18.16
CA VAL A 7 -6.31 -13.53 -17.39
C VAL A 7 -5.02 -14.07 -18.04
N PRO A 8 -4.06 -13.22 -18.43
CA PRO A 8 -2.77 -13.68 -18.95
C PRO A 8 -1.94 -14.35 -17.86
N GLU A 9 -0.90 -15.10 -18.26
CA GLU A 9 0.15 -15.51 -17.33
C GLU A 9 0.79 -14.27 -16.68
N LEU A 10 0.92 -14.30 -15.35
CA LEU A 10 1.41 -13.18 -14.58
C LEU A 10 2.93 -13.25 -14.39
N ILE A 11 3.56 -12.08 -14.27
CA ILE A 11 4.98 -11.85 -14.07
C ILE A 11 5.16 -11.30 -12.66
N ASP A 12 5.85 -12.05 -11.80
CA ASP A 12 6.17 -11.64 -10.41
C ASP A 12 4.93 -11.06 -9.68
N PRO A 13 3.81 -11.79 -9.57
CA PRO A 13 2.54 -11.21 -9.12
C PRO A 13 2.50 -10.91 -7.62
N VAL A 14 2.06 -9.70 -7.27
CA VAL A 14 1.68 -9.29 -5.90
C VAL A 14 0.17 -9.11 -5.82
N MET A 15 -0.47 -9.65 -4.80
CA MET A 15 -1.86 -9.32 -4.49
C MET A 15 -1.90 -8.11 -3.56
N VAL A 16 -2.66 -7.07 -3.90
CA VAL A 16 -2.90 -5.91 -3.03
C VAL A 16 -4.39 -5.87 -2.68
N ALA A 17 -4.72 -6.04 -1.40
CA ALA A 17 -6.09 -6.15 -0.93
C ALA A 17 -6.48 -4.99 -0.01
N ALA A 18 -7.69 -4.47 -0.16
CA ALA A 18 -8.29 -3.52 0.79
C ALA A 18 -9.79 -3.78 0.95
N PHE A 19 -10.28 -3.63 2.17
CA PHE A 19 -11.68 -3.89 2.53
C PHE A 19 -12.29 -2.68 3.24
N GLU A 20 -13.35 -2.13 2.65
CA GLU A 20 -14.17 -1.10 3.27
C GLU A 20 -14.77 -1.58 4.61
N GLY A 21 -15.12 -0.64 5.48
CA GLY A 21 -15.77 -0.93 6.76
C GLY A 21 -14.84 -0.72 7.95
N TRP A 22 -14.82 -1.67 8.89
CA TRP A 22 -14.15 -1.49 10.19
C TRP A 22 -12.63 -1.25 10.08
N ASN A 23 -12.00 -1.78 9.04
CA ASN A 23 -10.55 -1.74 8.83
C ASN A 23 -10.08 -0.56 7.96
N ASP A 24 -10.96 0.40 7.64
CA ASP A 24 -10.68 1.43 6.62
C ASP A 24 -11.12 2.84 7.03
N ALA A 25 -10.48 3.38 8.07
CA ALA A 25 -10.70 4.75 8.49
C ALA A 25 -10.48 5.76 7.34
N GLY A 26 -11.47 6.65 7.12
CA GLY A 26 -11.43 7.66 6.07
C GLY A 26 -11.50 7.11 4.64
N ASP A 27 -11.91 5.85 4.46
CA ASP A 27 -11.87 5.06 3.21
C ASP A 27 -10.46 5.03 2.57
N ALA A 28 -9.42 5.18 3.39
CA ALA A 28 -8.07 5.45 2.90
C ALA A 28 -7.48 4.29 2.08
N ALA A 29 -7.64 3.05 2.57
CA ALA A 29 -7.12 1.83 1.97
C ALA A 29 -7.92 1.40 0.75
N SER A 30 -9.26 1.38 0.82
CA SER A 30 -10.09 1.06 -0.35
C SER A 30 -9.92 2.10 -1.45
N THR A 31 -9.77 3.38 -1.12
CA THR A 31 -9.44 4.44 -2.09
C THR A 31 -8.04 4.26 -2.68
N ALA A 32 -7.06 3.77 -1.91
CA ALA A 32 -5.74 3.44 -2.44
C ALA A 32 -5.83 2.37 -3.53
N VAL A 33 -6.52 1.26 -3.29
CA VAL A 33 -6.69 0.21 -4.32
C VAL A 33 -7.50 0.73 -5.51
N ALA A 34 -8.58 1.50 -5.27
CA ALA A 34 -9.36 2.12 -6.33
C ALA A 34 -8.54 3.09 -7.20
N HIS A 35 -7.57 3.79 -6.60
CA HIS A 35 -6.62 4.62 -7.34
C HIS A 35 -5.74 3.78 -8.26
N LEU A 36 -5.16 2.68 -7.77
CA LEU A 36 -4.37 1.76 -8.59
C LEU A 36 -5.18 1.20 -9.77
N GLU A 37 -6.43 0.78 -9.53
CA GLU A 37 -7.35 0.31 -10.57
C GLU A 37 -7.56 1.38 -11.65
N ARG A 38 -7.76 2.63 -11.26
CA ARG A 38 -8.02 3.73 -12.19
C ARG A 38 -6.79 4.13 -12.99
N GLU A 39 -5.65 4.34 -12.33
CA GLU A 39 -4.44 4.86 -12.98
C GLU A 39 -3.86 3.85 -13.97
N TRP A 40 -3.91 2.56 -13.63
CA TRP A 40 -3.42 1.49 -14.50
C TRP A 40 -4.50 0.78 -15.32
N LYS A 41 -5.75 1.27 -15.25
CA LYS A 41 -6.90 0.74 -16.02
C LYS A 41 -7.09 -0.77 -15.79
N GLY A 42 -7.10 -1.16 -14.51
CA GLY A 42 -7.28 -2.56 -14.11
C GLY A 42 -8.56 -3.16 -14.68
N GLU A 43 -8.43 -4.37 -15.18
CA GLU A 43 -9.56 -5.13 -15.73
C GLU A 43 -10.05 -6.11 -14.66
N VAL A 44 -11.32 -6.00 -14.29
CA VAL A 44 -11.97 -6.93 -13.36
C VAL A 44 -12.16 -8.26 -14.06
N PHE A 45 -11.55 -9.31 -13.53
CA PHE A 45 -11.68 -10.67 -14.06
C PHE A 45 -12.52 -11.58 -13.17
N ALA A 46 -12.70 -11.24 -11.89
CA ALA A 46 -13.51 -12.01 -10.96
C ALA A 46 -14.23 -11.13 -9.94
N ALA A 47 -15.33 -11.67 -9.41
CA ALA A 47 -16.04 -11.12 -8.26
C ALA A 47 -16.55 -12.28 -7.41
N LEU A 48 -16.45 -12.15 -6.09
CA LEU A 48 -16.99 -13.14 -5.17
C LEU A 48 -18.53 -13.08 -5.19
N ASP A 49 -19.20 -14.21 -4.98
CA ASP A 49 -20.66 -14.22 -4.90
C ASP A 49 -21.12 -13.43 -3.66
N ALA A 50 -21.96 -12.44 -3.89
CA ALA A 50 -22.42 -11.55 -2.83
C ALA A 50 -23.33 -12.28 -1.83
N GLU A 51 -24.11 -13.27 -2.28
CA GLU A 51 -25.10 -13.96 -1.45
C GLU A 51 -24.46 -14.79 -0.34
N ASP A 52 -23.24 -15.29 -0.57
CA ASP A 52 -22.54 -16.13 0.39
C ASP A 52 -21.94 -15.34 1.55
N TYR A 53 -21.56 -14.09 1.31
CA TYR A 53 -20.67 -13.34 2.21
C TYR A 53 -21.30 -12.11 2.85
N TYR A 54 -22.34 -11.50 2.25
CA TYR A 54 -22.85 -10.21 2.71
C TYR A 54 -24.27 -10.31 3.29
N ASP A 55 -24.47 -9.65 4.44
CA ASP A 55 -25.82 -9.36 4.93
C ASP A 55 -26.37 -8.13 4.19
N PHE A 56 -27.34 -8.33 3.30
CA PHE A 56 -27.94 -7.24 2.52
C PHE A 56 -28.82 -6.27 3.31
N GLN A 57 -29.09 -6.53 4.60
CA GLN A 57 -29.69 -5.54 5.49
C GLN A 57 -28.67 -4.49 5.96
N VAL A 58 -27.41 -4.91 6.10
CA VAL A 58 -26.26 -4.06 6.42
C VAL A 58 -25.69 -3.43 5.15
N ASN A 59 -25.32 -4.26 4.18
CA ASN A 59 -24.73 -3.87 2.90
C ASN A 59 -25.80 -3.87 1.81
N ARG A 60 -26.57 -2.78 1.72
CA ARG A 60 -27.71 -2.71 0.79
C ARG A 60 -27.25 -2.59 -0.67
N PRO A 61 -27.87 -3.35 -1.61
CA PRO A 61 -27.67 -3.11 -3.04
C PRO A 61 -28.13 -1.70 -3.44
N THR A 62 -27.42 -1.11 -4.39
CA THR A 62 -27.73 0.24 -4.89
C THR A 62 -28.46 0.14 -6.22
N VAL A 63 -29.58 0.88 -6.33
CA VAL A 63 -30.34 1.00 -7.57
C VAL A 63 -29.95 2.27 -8.32
N TRP A 64 -29.78 2.17 -9.63
CA TRP A 64 -29.46 3.31 -10.49
C TRP A 64 -30.06 3.16 -11.89
N MET A 65 -29.98 4.22 -12.69
CA MET A 65 -30.56 4.30 -14.03
C MET A 65 -29.46 4.46 -15.07
N ASP A 66 -29.44 3.59 -16.08
CA ASP A 66 -28.51 3.64 -17.21
C ASP A 66 -29.28 3.80 -18.51
N GLY A 67 -29.22 4.98 -19.14
CA GLY A 67 -29.98 5.23 -20.37
C GLY A 67 -31.49 4.96 -20.24
N GLY A 68 -32.07 5.13 -19.04
CA GLY A 68 -33.47 4.82 -18.75
C GLY A 68 -33.75 3.37 -18.34
N VAL A 69 -32.76 2.49 -18.32
CA VAL A 69 -32.87 1.11 -17.83
C VAL A 69 -32.45 1.05 -16.36
N ARG A 70 -33.32 0.49 -15.51
CA ARG A 70 -33.03 0.29 -14.09
C ARG A 70 -32.01 -0.84 -13.92
N LYS A 71 -30.92 -0.56 -13.21
CA LYS A 71 -29.88 -1.53 -12.83
C LYS A 71 -29.74 -1.59 -11.31
N ILE A 72 -29.31 -2.74 -10.81
CA ILE A 72 -28.97 -2.97 -9.41
C ILE A 72 -27.50 -3.38 -9.36
N THR A 73 -26.72 -2.69 -8.55
CA THR A 73 -25.36 -3.07 -8.23
C THR A 73 -25.34 -3.71 -6.85
N TRP A 74 -24.92 -4.97 -6.81
CA TRP A 74 -24.75 -5.72 -5.57
C TRP A 74 -23.35 -5.43 -4.97
N PRO A 75 -23.25 -5.29 -3.63
CA PRO A 75 -21.96 -5.20 -2.96
C PRO A 75 -21.20 -6.51 -3.14
N THR A 76 -19.93 -6.44 -3.50
CA THR A 76 -19.07 -7.62 -3.64
C THR A 76 -17.60 -7.22 -3.60
N THR A 77 -16.74 -8.18 -3.27
CA THR A 77 -15.29 -8.10 -3.46
C THR A 77 -14.95 -8.48 -4.90
N ARG A 78 -14.24 -7.57 -5.58
CA ARG A 78 -13.78 -7.74 -6.95
C ARG A 78 -12.28 -7.95 -6.98
N LEU A 79 -11.85 -8.73 -7.96
CA LEU A 79 -10.45 -8.92 -8.30
C LEU A 79 -10.22 -8.34 -9.69
N SER A 80 -9.22 -7.47 -9.79
CA SER A 80 -8.73 -6.94 -11.06
C SER A 80 -7.24 -7.19 -11.20
N VAL A 81 -6.74 -7.15 -12.43
CA VAL A 81 -5.31 -7.32 -12.72
C VAL A 81 -4.77 -6.12 -13.47
N VAL A 82 -3.56 -5.71 -13.12
CA VAL A 82 -2.81 -4.66 -13.80
C VAL A 82 -1.36 -5.11 -14.01
N ARG A 83 -0.80 -4.76 -15.16
CA ARG A 83 0.65 -4.87 -15.40
C ARG A 83 1.30 -3.52 -15.16
N VAL A 84 2.29 -3.51 -14.27
CA VAL A 84 3.01 -2.33 -13.81
C VAL A 84 4.50 -2.49 -14.04
N GLY A 85 5.24 -1.38 -13.97
CA GLY A 85 6.68 -1.39 -14.21
C GLY A 85 7.04 -1.39 -15.70
N GLY A 86 8.09 -0.65 -16.03
CA GLY A 86 8.64 -0.55 -17.39
C GLY A 86 9.58 -1.71 -17.69
N GLU A 87 10.88 -1.48 -17.54
CA GLU A 87 11.93 -2.46 -17.86
C GLU A 87 11.91 -3.71 -16.96
N LYS A 88 11.35 -3.59 -15.75
CA LYS A 88 11.06 -4.71 -14.85
C LYS A 88 9.54 -4.76 -14.62
N PRO A 89 8.79 -5.43 -15.50
CA PRO A 89 7.36 -5.55 -15.33
C PRO A 89 7.04 -6.46 -14.15
N ARG A 90 5.98 -6.10 -13.40
CA ARG A 90 5.36 -6.88 -12.33
C ARG A 90 3.85 -6.80 -12.54
N ASP A 91 3.11 -7.83 -12.15
CA ASP A 91 1.66 -7.78 -12.12
C ASP A 91 1.12 -7.55 -10.71
N LEU A 92 0.05 -6.77 -10.61
CA LEU A 92 -0.70 -6.63 -9.37
C LEU A 92 -2.09 -7.23 -9.54
N VAL A 93 -2.44 -8.12 -8.61
CA VAL A 93 -3.80 -8.63 -8.42
C VAL A 93 -4.45 -7.74 -7.37
N LEU A 94 -5.32 -6.84 -7.79
CA LEU A 94 -5.97 -5.87 -6.92
C LEU A 94 -7.27 -6.47 -6.40
N VAL A 95 -7.44 -6.50 -5.08
CA VAL A 95 -8.64 -6.99 -4.41
C VAL A 95 -9.29 -5.82 -3.68
N ARG A 96 -10.52 -5.46 -4.08
CA ARG A 96 -11.27 -4.37 -3.45
C ARG A 96 -12.70 -4.79 -3.20
N GLY A 97 -13.16 -4.56 -1.99
CA GLY A 97 -14.53 -4.87 -1.61
C GLY A 97 -14.89 -4.35 -0.24
N ILE A 98 -16.03 -4.82 0.26
CA ILE A 98 -16.47 -4.57 1.62
C ILE A 98 -16.06 -5.78 2.46
N GLU A 99 -15.72 -5.54 3.73
CA GLU A 99 -15.54 -6.62 4.71
C GLU A 99 -16.77 -7.56 4.70
N PRO A 100 -16.58 -8.87 4.50
CA PRO A 100 -17.70 -9.82 4.48
C PRO A 100 -18.43 -9.82 5.82
N SER A 101 -19.74 -10.02 5.82
CA SER A 101 -20.54 -10.10 7.05
C SER A 101 -20.45 -11.48 7.71
N MET A 102 -20.17 -12.53 6.93
CA MET A 102 -20.18 -13.91 7.39
C MET A 102 -19.22 -14.80 6.58
N ARG A 103 -19.04 -16.05 7.04
CA ARG A 103 -18.21 -17.07 6.36
C ARG A 103 -16.76 -16.64 6.06
N TRP A 104 -16.14 -15.85 6.93
CA TRP A 104 -14.79 -15.29 6.71
C TRP A 104 -13.72 -16.33 6.35
N ARG A 105 -13.79 -17.54 6.93
CA ARG A 105 -12.88 -18.65 6.56
C ARG A 105 -13.04 -19.07 5.10
N SER A 106 -14.27 -19.23 4.61
CA SER A 106 -14.54 -19.55 3.22
C SER A 106 -14.13 -18.41 2.29
N PHE A 107 -14.44 -17.17 2.68
CA PHE A 107 -14.04 -15.97 1.95
C PHE A 107 -12.52 -15.89 1.76
N CYS A 108 -11.74 -16.06 2.83
CA CYS A 108 -10.28 -16.04 2.75
C CYS A 108 -9.74 -17.20 1.92
N ASN A 109 -10.32 -18.40 2.05
CA ASN A 109 -9.92 -19.56 1.24
C ASN A 109 -10.20 -19.34 -0.26
N GLU A 110 -11.28 -18.64 -0.61
CA GLU A 110 -11.59 -18.31 -1.99
C GLU A 110 -10.57 -17.32 -2.57
N LEU A 111 -10.24 -16.24 -1.82
CA LEU A 111 -9.17 -15.31 -2.19
C LEU A 111 -7.80 -16.00 -2.30
N LEU A 112 -7.47 -16.92 -1.39
CA LEU A 112 -6.25 -17.72 -1.46
C LEU A 112 -6.26 -18.69 -2.65
N GLY A 113 -7.43 -19.20 -3.05
CA GLY A 113 -7.61 -19.97 -4.28
C GLY A 113 -7.21 -19.15 -5.51
N PHE A 114 -7.66 -17.90 -5.59
CA PHE A 114 -7.22 -16.97 -6.63
C PHE A 114 -5.73 -16.69 -6.55
N ALA A 115 -5.19 -16.40 -5.36
CA ALA A 115 -3.76 -16.15 -5.17
C ALA A 115 -2.90 -17.32 -5.65
N HIS A 116 -3.31 -18.55 -5.33
CA HIS A 116 -2.61 -19.77 -5.73
C HIS A 116 -2.65 -19.99 -7.24
N GLU A 117 -3.83 -19.90 -7.87
CA GLU A 117 -3.99 -20.09 -9.32
C GLU A 117 -3.22 -19.03 -10.12
N LEU A 118 -3.15 -17.80 -9.59
CA LEU A 118 -2.43 -16.67 -10.21
C LEU A 118 -0.93 -16.66 -9.91
N GLY A 119 -0.43 -17.58 -9.07
CA GLY A 119 0.99 -17.66 -8.71
C GLY A 119 1.49 -16.50 -7.84
N VAL A 120 0.62 -15.86 -7.06
CA VAL A 120 0.95 -14.72 -6.18
C VAL A 120 2.08 -15.07 -5.22
N GLU A 121 3.14 -14.26 -5.21
CA GLU A 121 4.32 -14.47 -4.35
C GLU A 121 4.27 -13.68 -3.03
N LEU A 122 3.44 -12.62 -2.98
CA LEU A 122 3.25 -11.78 -1.80
C LEU A 122 1.84 -11.18 -1.80
N VAL A 123 1.20 -11.21 -0.64
CA VAL A 123 -0.07 -10.53 -0.37
C VAL A 123 0.20 -9.29 0.50
N VAL A 124 -0.22 -8.12 0.05
CA VAL A 124 -0.16 -6.87 0.80
C VAL A 124 -1.59 -6.42 1.11
N ILE A 125 -1.95 -6.36 2.39
CA ILE A 125 -3.29 -5.97 2.83
C ILE A 125 -3.24 -4.56 3.40
N LEU A 126 -3.95 -3.63 2.77
CA LEU A 126 -4.03 -2.24 3.20
C LEU A 126 -5.18 -2.06 4.19
N GLY A 127 -4.92 -1.29 5.24
CA GLY A 127 -5.90 -0.88 6.22
C GLY A 127 -5.63 0.53 6.74
N ALA A 128 -6.63 1.09 7.42
CA ALA A 128 -6.52 2.35 8.13
C ALA A 128 -7.33 2.27 9.43
N LEU A 129 -6.76 2.79 10.50
CA LEU A 129 -7.35 2.77 11.83
C LEU A 129 -7.38 4.18 12.42
N LEU A 130 -8.28 4.40 13.37
CA LEU A 130 -8.29 5.64 14.14
C LEU A 130 -7.17 5.61 15.18
N GLY A 131 -6.38 6.67 15.23
CA GLY A 131 -5.25 6.78 16.16
C GLY A 131 -5.06 8.19 16.70
N ASP A 132 -4.26 8.26 17.76
CA ASP A 132 -3.82 9.50 18.40
C ASP A 132 -2.66 10.11 17.61
N THR A 133 -2.99 10.72 16.47
CA THR A 133 -2.01 11.37 15.58
C THR A 133 -2.52 12.72 15.09
N PRO A 134 -1.65 13.74 15.00
CA PRO A 134 -2.05 15.06 14.54
C PRO A 134 -2.13 15.09 13.01
N HIS A 135 -3.23 15.64 12.47
CA HIS A 135 -3.42 15.80 11.02
C HIS A 135 -2.40 16.75 10.37
N THR A 136 -1.64 17.50 11.16
CA THR A 136 -0.62 18.47 10.73
C THR A 136 0.77 17.86 10.50
N ARG A 137 0.99 16.59 10.89
CA ARG A 137 2.25 15.85 10.67
C ARG A 137 2.10 14.78 9.58
N PRO A 138 3.18 14.13 9.11
CA PRO A 138 3.07 12.98 8.21
C PRO A 138 2.22 11.87 8.83
N VAL A 139 1.41 11.19 8.00
CA VAL A 139 0.56 10.08 8.45
C VAL A 139 1.45 8.89 8.82
N PRO A 140 1.43 8.40 10.07
CA PRO A 140 2.17 7.20 10.45
C PRO A 140 1.62 5.99 9.70
N ILE A 141 2.51 5.25 9.04
CA ILE A 141 2.19 3.95 8.44
C ILE A 141 2.96 2.86 9.18
N SER A 142 2.25 1.91 9.77
CA SER A 142 2.84 0.70 10.35
C SER A 142 2.75 -0.44 9.34
N GLY A 143 3.86 -1.15 9.14
CA GLY A 143 3.89 -2.37 8.33
C GLY A 143 4.11 -3.57 9.24
N THR A 144 3.22 -4.55 9.20
CA THR A 144 3.29 -5.71 10.09
C THR A 144 3.17 -7.03 9.35
N THR A 145 3.78 -8.07 9.90
CA THR A 145 3.61 -9.45 9.45
C THR A 145 3.68 -10.41 10.64
N SER A 146 3.14 -11.63 10.46
CA SER A 146 3.23 -12.75 11.42
C SER A 146 4.45 -13.64 11.16
N ASP A 147 5.18 -13.42 10.06
CA ASP A 147 6.41 -14.14 9.72
C ASP A 147 7.63 -13.32 10.13
N ALA A 148 8.37 -13.80 11.15
CA ALA A 148 9.55 -13.13 11.68
C ALA A 148 10.69 -12.97 10.65
N ASP A 149 10.85 -13.92 9.73
CA ASP A 149 11.87 -13.85 8.68
C ASP A 149 11.47 -12.80 7.64
N LEU A 150 10.19 -12.75 7.28
CA LEU A 150 9.66 -11.71 6.39
C LEU A 150 9.77 -10.33 7.03
N ALA A 151 9.47 -10.21 8.32
CA ALA A 151 9.61 -8.96 9.08
C ALA A 151 11.04 -8.41 9.00
N GLN A 152 12.04 -9.28 9.23
CA GLN A 152 13.43 -8.89 9.14
C GLN A 152 13.85 -8.52 7.70
N ARG A 153 13.45 -9.31 6.69
CA ARG A 153 13.82 -9.07 5.29
C ARG A 153 13.23 -7.79 4.72
N MET A 154 12.03 -7.40 5.15
CA MET A 154 11.30 -6.26 4.61
C MET A 154 11.27 -5.03 5.52
N ASP A 155 12.02 -5.06 6.64
CA ASP A 155 12.05 -3.97 7.63
C ASP A 155 10.64 -3.61 8.11
N LEU A 156 9.94 -4.63 8.62
CA LEU A 156 8.58 -4.56 9.15
C LEU A 156 8.57 -5.01 10.62
N GLU A 157 7.47 -4.70 11.30
CA GLU A 157 7.24 -5.14 12.67
C GLU A 157 6.57 -6.52 12.70
N GLU A 158 7.01 -7.36 13.64
CA GLU A 158 6.27 -8.58 13.96
C GLU A 158 5.02 -8.22 14.76
N THR A 159 3.85 -8.66 14.30
CA THR A 159 2.60 -8.38 15.02
C THR A 159 2.51 -9.18 16.32
N LYS A 160 2.19 -8.49 17.42
CA LYS A 160 1.98 -9.07 18.76
C LYS A 160 0.61 -8.71 19.33
N TYR A 161 -0.29 -8.22 18.48
CA TYR A 161 -1.61 -7.77 18.89
C TYR A 161 -2.48 -8.94 19.36
N GLU A 162 -3.15 -8.77 20.50
CA GLU A 162 -4.17 -9.68 21.01
C GLU A 162 -5.46 -8.89 21.24
N GLY A 163 -6.55 -9.31 20.57
CA GLY A 163 -7.84 -8.64 20.67
C GLY A 163 -8.75 -8.96 19.48
N PRO A 164 -9.90 -8.26 19.37
CA PRO A 164 -10.78 -8.36 18.21
C PRO A 164 -10.05 -7.99 16.92
N THR A 165 -10.30 -8.75 15.85
CA THR A 165 -9.74 -8.48 14.51
C THR A 165 -10.84 -8.41 13.47
N GLY A 166 -10.58 -7.69 12.39
CA GLY A 166 -11.36 -7.71 11.17
C GLY A 166 -10.85 -8.71 10.15
N ILE A 167 -11.40 -8.65 8.94
CA ILE A 167 -11.04 -9.51 7.81
C ILE A 167 -9.57 -9.39 7.42
N VAL A 168 -8.93 -8.24 7.64
CA VAL A 168 -7.51 -8.03 7.36
C VAL A 168 -6.64 -9.02 8.14
N GLY A 169 -6.86 -9.13 9.45
CA GLY A 169 -6.11 -10.07 10.29
C GLY A 169 -6.43 -11.52 9.99
N VAL A 170 -7.69 -11.84 9.65
CA VAL A 170 -8.08 -13.21 9.28
C VAL A 170 -7.48 -13.63 7.94
N LEU A 171 -7.43 -12.72 6.96
CA LEU A 171 -6.77 -12.99 5.68
C LEU A 171 -5.25 -13.16 5.87
N GLN A 172 -4.61 -12.33 6.70
CA GLN A 172 -3.18 -12.46 7.01
C GLN A 172 -2.86 -13.80 7.70
N GLU A 173 -3.68 -14.22 8.66
CA GLU A 173 -3.58 -15.52 9.32
C GLU A 173 -3.77 -16.68 8.31
N ALA A 174 -4.78 -16.58 7.44
CA ALA A 174 -5.03 -17.57 6.40
C ALA A 174 -3.86 -17.69 5.41
N CYS A 175 -3.24 -16.58 5.00
CA CYS A 175 -2.04 -16.57 4.17
C CYS A 175 -0.87 -17.28 4.87
N THR A 176 -0.66 -16.99 6.16
CA THR A 176 0.38 -17.63 6.97
C THR A 176 0.18 -19.14 7.01
N HIS A 177 -1.04 -19.62 7.26
CA HIS A 177 -1.37 -21.05 7.26
C HIS A 177 -1.19 -21.71 5.89
N ALA A 178 -1.43 -20.97 4.80
CA ALA A 178 -1.24 -21.44 3.43
C ALA A 178 0.22 -21.35 2.95
N GLY A 179 1.13 -20.78 3.75
CA GLY A 179 2.52 -20.56 3.36
C GLY A 179 2.71 -19.47 2.30
N VAL A 180 1.75 -18.56 2.16
CA VAL A 180 1.84 -17.39 1.26
C VAL A 180 2.36 -16.20 2.07
N PRO A 181 3.49 -15.58 1.70
CA PRO A 181 3.99 -14.38 2.37
C PRO A 181 2.93 -13.28 2.40
N ALA A 182 2.68 -12.71 3.58
CA ALA A 182 1.67 -11.67 3.76
C ALA A 182 2.14 -10.55 4.68
N VAL A 183 1.83 -9.32 4.28
CA VAL A 183 2.12 -8.09 5.00
C VAL A 183 0.85 -7.26 5.10
N SER A 184 0.61 -6.61 6.23
CA SER A 184 -0.41 -5.58 6.34
C SER A 184 0.20 -4.19 6.55
N LEU A 185 -0.33 -3.19 5.84
CA LEU A 185 0.05 -1.78 5.99
C LEU A 185 -1.13 -1.01 6.58
N TRP A 186 -0.89 -0.29 7.67
CA TRP A 186 -1.92 0.42 8.43
C TRP A 186 -1.63 1.92 8.51
N ALA A 187 -2.54 2.74 8.01
CA ALA A 187 -2.50 4.18 8.24
C ALA A 187 -3.18 4.57 9.56
N ALA A 188 -2.49 5.35 10.39
CA ALA A 188 -3.11 5.98 11.54
C ALA A 188 -3.83 7.27 11.12
N VAL A 189 -5.15 7.27 11.15
CA VAL A 189 -6.01 8.40 10.83
C VAL A 189 -6.39 9.13 12.11
N PRO A 190 -6.27 10.47 12.19
CA PRO A 190 -6.71 11.24 13.36
C PRO A 190 -8.17 10.96 13.70
N HIS A 191 -8.45 10.52 14.93
CA HIS A 191 -9.81 10.10 15.32
C HIS A 191 -10.88 11.21 15.19
N TYR A 192 -10.46 12.46 15.38
CA TYR A 192 -11.33 13.64 15.32
C TYR A 192 -11.68 14.05 13.89
N VAL A 193 -10.97 13.54 12.88
CA VAL A 193 -11.30 13.70 11.45
C VAL A 193 -11.26 12.34 10.75
N SER A 194 -12.25 11.52 11.10
CA SER A 194 -12.40 10.14 10.64
C SER A 194 -13.34 9.98 9.44
N GLN A 195 -14.09 11.02 9.08
CA GLN A 195 -15.06 10.95 7.99
C GLN A 195 -14.33 10.86 6.63
N PRO A 196 -14.74 9.91 5.76
CA PRO A 196 -14.24 9.86 4.39
C PRO A 196 -14.64 11.11 3.58
N PRO A 197 -13.84 11.51 2.58
CA PRO A 197 -12.57 10.91 2.17
C PRO A 197 -11.35 11.44 2.97
N ASN A 198 -10.32 10.61 3.14
CA ASN A 198 -9.01 11.03 3.64
C ASN A 198 -7.89 10.80 2.60
N PRO A 199 -7.71 11.73 1.62
CA PRO A 199 -6.70 11.59 0.57
C PRO A 199 -5.26 11.62 1.12
N LYS A 200 -5.03 12.25 2.28
CA LYS A 200 -3.70 12.30 2.92
C LYS A 200 -3.28 10.91 3.41
N ALA A 201 -4.19 10.15 4.02
CA ALA A 201 -3.94 8.77 4.43
C ALA A 201 -3.79 7.83 3.24
N THR A 202 -4.63 7.96 2.21
CA THR A 202 -4.49 7.22 0.94
C THR A 202 -3.12 7.45 0.31
N LEU A 203 -2.70 8.71 0.19
CA LEU A 203 -1.39 9.08 -0.35
C LEU A 203 -0.25 8.43 0.45
N ALA A 204 -0.35 8.41 1.79
CA ALA A 204 0.67 7.80 2.63
C ALA A 204 0.73 6.26 2.45
N LEU A 205 -0.42 5.58 2.35
CA LEU A 205 -0.48 4.14 2.06
C LEU A 205 0.15 3.82 0.70
N LEU A 206 -0.17 4.58 -0.34
CA LEU A 206 0.40 4.40 -1.67
C LEU A 206 1.92 4.61 -1.68
N ASN A 207 2.42 5.65 -1.01
CA ASN A 207 3.87 5.86 -0.89
C ASN A 207 4.56 4.68 -0.17
N ARG A 208 3.97 4.15 0.90
CA ARG A 208 4.54 3.00 1.61
C ARG A 208 4.45 1.72 0.79
N LEU A 209 3.38 1.54 0.02
CA LEU A 209 3.23 0.42 -0.91
C LEU A 209 4.31 0.50 -2.01
N GLU A 210 4.50 1.66 -2.65
CA GLU A 210 5.57 1.90 -3.64
C GLU A 210 6.94 1.46 -3.11
N ASP A 211 7.29 1.85 -1.89
CA ASP A 211 8.55 1.44 -1.25
C ASP A 211 8.61 -0.08 -0.99
N LEU A 212 7.50 -0.69 -0.60
CA LEU A 212 7.43 -2.12 -0.22
C LEU A 212 7.59 -3.04 -1.43
N ILE A 213 6.96 -2.70 -2.57
CA ILE A 213 6.93 -3.55 -3.77
C ILE A 213 7.85 -3.06 -4.90
N ASP A 214 8.61 -1.99 -4.66
CA ASP A 214 9.54 -1.35 -5.60
C ASP A 214 8.90 -1.00 -6.97
N VAL A 215 7.65 -0.52 -6.93
CA VAL A 215 6.90 -0.07 -8.12
C VAL A 215 6.55 1.39 -8.00
N ARG A 216 6.90 2.17 -9.02
CA ARG A 216 6.51 3.58 -9.11
C ARG A 216 5.00 3.71 -9.37
N ILE A 217 4.30 4.34 -8.43
CA ILE A 217 2.85 4.56 -8.49
C ILE A 217 2.60 5.99 -9.01
N PRO A 218 1.85 6.16 -10.11
CA PRO A 218 1.44 7.48 -10.58
C PRO A 218 0.37 8.08 -9.65
N LEU A 219 0.73 9.06 -8.83
CA LEU A 219 -0.15 9.59 -7.78
C LEU A 219 -1.26 10.54 -8.28
N GLY A 220 -1.22 10.99 -9.54
CA GLY A 220 -2.18 11.94 -10.10
C GLY A 220 -2.31 13.21 -9.24
N GLU A 221 -3.55 13.64 -8.98
CA GLU A 221 -3.90 14.82 -8.17
C GLU A 221 -3.97 14.53 -6.65
N LEU A 222 -3.64 13.30 -6.21
CA LEU A 222 -3.71 12.96 -4.77
C LEU A 222 -2.85 13.86 -3.86
N PRO A 223 -1.64 14.32 -4.26
CA PRO A 223 -0.87 15.26 -3.46
C PRO A 223 -1.59 16.60 -3.24
N GLU A 224 -2.24 17.12 -4.28
CA GLU A 224 -3.03 18.34 -4.25
C GLU A 224 -4.28 18.15 -3.37
N ASP A 225 -5.00 17.03 -3.54
CA ASP A 225 -6.16 16.67 -2.74
C ASP A 225 -5.80 16.51 -1.25
N ALA A 226 -4.67 15.87 -0.95
CA ALA A 226 -4.16 15.73 0.42
C ALA A 226 -3.84 17.09 1.06
N ARG A 227 -3.27 18.03 0.30
CA ARG A 227 -2.98 19.37 0.78
C ARG A 227 -4.25 20.19 1.00
N ALA A 228 -5.21 20.11 0.07
CA ALA A 228 -6.51 20.78 0.20
C ALA A 228 -7.29 20.24 1.41
N TRP A 229 -7.30 18.92 1.59
CA TRP A 229 -7.87 18.27 2.77
C TRP A 229 -7.25 18.80 4.06
N GLN A 230 -5.92 18.84 4.15
CA GLN A 230 -5.24 19.33 5.36
C GLN A 230 -5.63 20.78 5.68
N VAL A 231 -5.66 21.68 4.70
CA VAL A 231 -6.11 23.07 4.91
C VAL A 231 -7.55 23.14 5.41
N GLY A 232 -8.44 22.28 4.91
CA GLY A 232 -9.82 22.19 5.39
C GLY A 232 -9.90 21.72 6.85
N VAL A 233 -9.08 20.74 7.24
CA VAL A 233 -9.02 20.26 8.61
C VAL A 233 -8.42 21.31 9.55
N ASP A 234 -7.36 22.01 9.13
CA ASP A 234 -6.73 23.09 9.89
C ASP A 234 -7.77 24.16 10.25
N GLN A 235 -8.65 24.52 9.30
CA GLN A 235 -9.72 25.51 9.51
C GLN A 235 -10.75 25.02 10.52
N LEU A 236 -11.25 23.78 10.37
CA LEU A 236 -12.23 23.20 11.29
C LEU A 236 -11.67 23.04 12.70
N ALA A 237 -10.42 22.60 12.83
CA ALA A 237 -9.76 22.44 14.12
C ALA A 237 -9.53 23.80 14.81
N ALA A 238 -9.30 24.88 14.05
CA ALA A 238 -9.12 26.22 14.61
C ALA A 238 -10.43 26.87 15.11
N GLU A 239 -11.59 26.37 14.67
CA GLU A 239 -12.91 26.84 15.15
C GLU A 239 -13.26 26.31 16.55
N ASP A 240 -12.60 25.23 16.99
CA ASP A 240 -12.81 24.59 18.29
C ASP A 240 -11.52 24.60 19.12
N SER A 241 -11.50 25.41 20.18
CA SER A 241 -10.33 25.56 21.05
C SER A 241 -9.91 24.26 21.74
N GLU A 242 -10.86 23.38 22.07
CA GLU A 242 -10.54 22.10 22.72
C GLU A 242 -9.83 21.17 21.72
N VAL A 243 -10.29 21.15 20.46
CA VAL A 243 -9.63 20.40 19.38
C VAL A 243 -8.25 20.97 19.10
N ALA A 244 -8.10 22.29 19.03
CA ALA A 244 -6.81 22.94 18.78
C ALA A 244 -5.76 22.60 19.87
N GLU A 245 -6.13 22.69 21.15
CA GLU A 245 -5.25 22.32 22.28
C GLU A 245 -4.89 20.83 22.25
N TYR A 246 -5.86 19.98 21.89
CA TYR A 246 -5.62 18.55 21.75
C TYR A 246 -4.67 18.23 20.60
N VAL A 247 -4.83 18.86 19.43
CA VAL A 247 -3.92 18.74 18.29
C VAL A 247 -2.50 19.14 18.69
N GLN A 248 -2.33 20.26 19.39
CA GLN A 248 -1.01 20.70 19.87
C GLN A 248 -0.37 19.65 20.79
N THR A 249 -1.15 19.04 21.69
CA THR A 249 -0.66 17.96 22.57
C THR A 249 -0.17 16.75 21.77
N LEU A 250 -0.89 16.38 20.72
CA LEU A 250 -0.50 15.29 19.81
C LEU A 250 0.76 15.63 19.00
N GLU A 251 0.91 16.87 18.56
CA GLU A 251 2.12 17.36 17.88
C GLU A 251 3.34 17.28 18.80
N GLU A 252 3.24 17.77 20.03
CA GLU A 252 4.33 17.72 21.01
C GLU A 252 4.76 16.28 21.31
N ALA A 253 3.79 15.38 21.50
CA ALA A 253 4.06 13.96 21.70
C ALA A 253 4.77 13.33 20.49
N ARG A 254 4.34 13.67 19.27
CA ARG A 254 4.92 13.13 18.04
C ARG A 254 6.34 13.65 17.79
N ASP A 255 6.52 14.97 17.87
CA ASP A 255 7.80 15.61 17.61
C ASP A 255 8.86 15.16 18.62
N THR A 256 8.47 14.92 19.88
CA THR A 256 9.35 14.36 20.91
C THR A 256 9.81 12.94 20.56
N ALA A 257 8.92 12.10 20.02
CA ALA A 257 9.26 10.74 19.62
C ALA A 257 10.17 10.68 18.37
N GLU A 258 10.14 11.71 17.52
CA GLU A 258 10.91 11.79 16.27
C GLU A 258 12.28 12.50 16.41
N LEU A 259 12.65 12.97 17.60
CA LEU A 259 13.93 13.65 17.82
C LEU A 259 15.13 12.78 17.36
N PRO A 260 16.20 13.38 16.78
CA PRO A 260 17.31 12.64 16.15
C PRO A 260 18.07 11.68 17.06
N GLU A 261 18.05 11.91 18.37
CA GLU A 261 18.61 10.98 19.37
C GLU A 261 17.81 9.66 19.46
N ALA A 262 16.59 9.63 18.89
CA ALA A 262 15.68 8.49 18.81
C ALA A 262 15.41 7.98 17.37
N SER A 263 15.68 8.75 16.30
CA SER A 263 15.13 8.48 14.94
C SER A 263 16.14 8.35 13.77
N GLY A 264 17.43 8.14 14.03
CA GLY A 264 18.50 8.18 13.02
C GLY A 264 18.29 7.37 11.72
N GLU A 265 17.48 6.32 11.74
CA GLU A 265 17.16 5.49 10.56
C GLU A 265 16.02 6.07 9.68
N ALA A 266 15.10 6.85 10.25
CA ALA A 266 13.98 7.45 9.51
C ALA A 266 14.47 8.54 8.53
N ILE A 267 15.44 9.34 8.95
CA ILE A 267 16.02 10.43 8.15
C ILE A 267 16.80 9.87 6.95
N ALA A 268 17.47 8.72 7.10
CA ALA A 268 18.19 8.06 6.01
C ALA A 268 17.22 7.58 4.90
N ARG A 269 16.09 6.97 5.29
CA ARG A 269 15.06 6.46 4.36
C ARG A 269 14.41 7.57 3.53
N GLU A 270 14.11 8.72 4.15
CA GLU A 270 13.48 9.84 3.44
C GLU A 270 14.43 10.53 2.45
N PHE A 271 15.72 10.60 2.80
CA PHE A 271 16.76 11.12 1.94
C PHE A 271 17.04 10.21 0.72
N GLU A 272 17.05 8.89 0.92
CA GLU A 272 17.14 7.91 -0.17
C GLU A 272 15.93 7.99 -1.12
N ARG A 273 14.72 8.19 -0.59
CA ARG A 273 13.50 8.41 -1.39
C ARG A 273 13.61 9.66 -2.27
N TYR A 274 14.17 10.75 -1.73
CA TYR A 274 14.40 11.98 -2.49
C TYR A 274 15.38 11.78 -3.67
N LEU A 275 16.43 10.98 -3.47
CA LEU A 275 17.42 10.69 -4.51
C LEU A 275 16.86 9.78 -5.62
N ARG A 276 16.13 8.71 -5.27
CA ARG A 276 15.46 7.84 -6.26
C ARG A 276 14.49 8.60 -7.17
N ARG A 277 13.83 9.65 -6.66
CA ARG A 277 12.94 10.52 -7.45
C ARG A 277 13.66 11.39 -8.48
N ARG A 278 14.95 11.69 -8.28
CA ARG A 278 15.73 12.56 -9.19
C ARG A 278 16.38 11.80 -10.34
N ASP A 279 16.73 10.54 -10.15
CA ASP A 279 17.42 9.73 -11.16
C ASP A 279 16.50 9.18 -12.26
N GLY A 280 15.18 9.37 -12.14
CA GLY A 280 14.17 8.91 -13.11
C GLY A 280 13.67 9.95 -14.13
N GLY A 281 14.35 11.10 -14.32
CA GLY A 281 13.84 12.14 -15.22
C GLY A 281 14.73 13.37 -15.41
N GLY A 282 15.92 13.21 -15.98
CA GLY A 282 16.76 14.32 -16.44
C GLY A 282 17.20 14.13 -17.89
N PRO A 283 17.17 15.15 -18.77
CA PRO A 283 17.67 15.03 -20.14
C PRO A 283 19.18 14.76 -20.14
N PRO A 284 19.72 14.09 -21.18
CA PRO A 284 21.13 13.73 -21.22
C PRO A 284 21.99 14.99 -21.12
N GLY A 285 22.81 15.05 -20.08
CA GLY A 285 23.81 16.11 -19.90
C GLY A 285 24.82 16.11 -21.05
N PRO A 286 25.30 17.28 -21.49
CA PRO A 286 26.13 17.37 -22.67
C PRO A 286 27.57 16.89 -22.39
N GLY A 287 28.01 15.91 -23.18
CA GLY A 287 29.38 15.86 -23.68
C GLY A 287 30.41 15.20 -22.75
N GLU A 288 30.62 13.91 -23.01
CA GLU A 288 31.89 13.21 -22.77
C GLU A 288 33.05 14.04 -23.35
N ARG A 289 33.83 14.68 -22.48
CA ARG A 289 35.16 15.18 -22.87
C ARG A 289 36.15 14.04 -22.71
N THR A 290 36.54 13.49 -23.87
CA THR A 290 37.70 12.63 -24.08
C THR A 290 38.88 13.00 -23.17
N ARG A 291 39.30 12.06 -22.31
CA ARG A 291 40.59 12.13 -21.61
C ARG A 291 41.72 11.83 -22.60
N PRO A 292 42.86 12.54 -22.55
CA PRO A 292 44.01 12.22 -23.39
C PRO A 292 44.65 10.89 -22.93
N PRO A 293 45.36 10.17 -23.83
CA PRO A 293 45.91 8.86 -23.51
C PRO A 293 47.05 8.96 -22.49
N LYS A 294 47.13 7.96 -21.62
CA LYS A 294 48.23 7.77 -20.66
C LYS A 294 49.55 7.47 -21.40
N PRO A 295 50.70 7.97 -20.91
CA PRO A 295 52.00 7.58 -21.45
C PRO A 295 52.32 6.11 -21.12
N PRO A 296 53.20 5.45 -21.89
CA PRO A 296 53.49 4.02 -21.73
C PRO A 296 54.26 3.77 -20.42
N LYS A 297 53.97 2.62 -19.80
CA LYS A 297 54.74 2.08 -18.65
C LYS A 297 56.13 1.64 -19.13
N PRO A 298 57.19 1.86 -18.33
CA PRO A 298 58.49 1.25 -18.60
C PRO A 298 58.43 -0.28 -18.42
N LEU A 299 59.15 -0.98 -19.31
CA LEU A 299 59.51 -2.39 -19.20
C LEU A 299 60.60 -2.58 -18.13
N GLY A 300 60.60 -3.77 -17.50
CA GLY A 300 61.68 -4.33 -16.68
C GLY A 300 61.27 -4.50 -15.21
N ASP A 301 61.42 -5.64 -14.55
CA ASP A 301 62.15 -6.86 -14.90
C ASP A 301 61.47 -8.08 -14.26
N ASP A 302 61.61 -9.21 -14.95
CA ASP A 302 61.38 -10.55 -14.45
C ASP A 302 62.21 -10.81 -13.19
N GLU A 303 61.62 -11.39 -12.15
CA GLU A 303 62.34 -12.39 -11.35
C GLU A 303 61.37 -13.49 -10.90
N ASP A 304 61.74 -14.66 -11.40
CA ASP A 304 61.21 -16.00 -11.22
C ASP A 304 61.74 -16.60 -9.91
N SER A 305 60.87 -17.22 -9.12
CA SER A 305 61.17 -18.27 -8.14
C SER A 305 59.85 -18.64 -7.42
N SER A 306 59.23 -19.80 -7.66
CA SER A 306 59.53 -21.12 -7.04
C SER A 306 59.50 -21.00 -5.50
N GLU A 307 58.71 -21.73 -4.70
CA GLU A 307 58.26 -23.12 -4.69
C GLU A 307 57.23 -23.26 -3.55
N ASP A 308 56.36 -24.28 -3.67
CA ASP A 308 55.60 -25.03 -2.65
C ASP A 308 54.56 -24.35 -1.72
#